data_AF-A0A0V1IH27-F1
#
_entry.id   AF-A0A0V1IH27-F1
#
_cell.length_a   1.000
_cell.length_b   1.000
_cell.length_c   1.000
_cell.angle_alpha   90.00
_cell.angle_beta   90.00
_cell.angle_gamma   90.00
#
_symmetry.space_group_name_H-M   'P 1'
#
loop_
_entity.id
_entity.type
_entity.pdbx_description
1 polymer ?
#
loop_
_entity_poly.entity_id
_entity_poly.type
_entity_poly.pdbx_seq_one_letter_code
_entity_poly.pdbx_strand_id
1 'polypeptide(L)'
;MENELNVDDFRRPWENDRMWNLRKQFILRNCSKMIKSRLICLSNVLVNIVVLGAGYDSQLTQEVMKMAGNLVEQYRKPIQQEAETILKPKKHQDDSVSGPPTKRSRTDYDEYKPDYSKLQEPAIYAKQSMLYSLRAQLSILTSNGNPMQKFNSVCNTVKCVWRVHLTDTMCTLMVDDVVVATQLYWSDEFQAKMDACSTAADILSREVLEVRRIGGGYELYTARGPNQLLESPQVWRLTSLSKALLCLKDHFLHHCSSKWRDEPLRSMHAACKQYKLCYREHRVKDVDLSEKIIATISDVFIYEVKMRTDRNRHEDANASNRLCTKAIECLMRMPLQNPLIEHRNGELSIRYE
;
A
#
# COMPACT_ATOMS: atom_id res chain seq x y z
N MET A 1 -55.26 7.56 14.34
CA MET A 1 -54.65 7.64 12.99
C MET A 1 -53.34 8.40 13.16
N GLU A 2 -52.25 7.72 13.47
CA GLU A 2 -50.98 8.40 13.76
C GLU A 2 -49.90 7.92 12.81
N ASN A 3 -49.65 8.78 11.81
CA ASN A 3 -48.47 8.90 10.96
C ASN A 3 -47.87 7.58 10.46
N GLU A 4 -48.30 7.19 9.26
CA GLU A 4 -47.45 6.43 8.33
C GLU A 4 -46.15 7.21 8.12
N LEU A 5 -45.16 6.93 8.96
CA LEU A 5 -43.79 7.39 8.76
C LEU A 5 -43.33 6.80 7.43
N ASN A 6 -43.34 7.61 6.38
CA ASN A 6 -42.73 7.25 5.12
C ASN A 6 -41.23 7.10 5.35
N VAL A 7 -40.79 5.86 5.58
CA VAL A 7 -39.41 5.58 5.96
C VAL A 7 -38.45 5.97 4.84
N ASP A 8 -38.90 5.94 3.59
CA ASP A 8 -38.10 6.31 2.43
C ASP A 8 -37.72 7.80 2.38
N ASP A 9 -38.46 8.68 3.07
CA ASP A 9 -38.09 10.10 3.23
C ASP A 9 -36.81 10.28 4.06
N PHE A 10 -36.43 9.28 4.87
CA PHE A 10 -35.19 9.35 5.64
C PHE A 10 -33.97 8.94 4.83
N ARG A 11 -34.14 8.36 3.63
CA ARG A 11 -33.04 7.93 2.78
C ARG A 11 -32.20 9.13 2.38
N ARG A 12 -30.88 8.99 2.51
CA ARG A 12 -29.94 10.03 2.10
C ARG A 12 -29.44 9.75 0.68
N PRO A 13 -29.19 10.80 -0.13
CA PRO A 13 -28.68 10.64 -1.50
C PRO A 13 -27.37 9.84 -1.61
N TRP A 14 -26.56 9.84 -0.55
CA TRP A 14 -25.25 9.18 -0.49
C TRP A 14 -25.29 7.75 0.08
N GLU A 15 -26.47 7.19 0.36
CA GLU A 15 -26.59 5.82 0.87
C GLU A 15 -26.73 4.78 -0.25
N ASN A 16 -25.77 3.86 -0.28
CA ASN A 16 -25.86 2.57 -0.99
C ASN A 16 -27.12 1.81 -0.55
N ASP A 17 -27.78 1.11 -1.48
CA ASP A 17 -28.98 0.30 -1.22
C ASP A 17 -28.83 -0.69 -0.05
N ARG A 18 -27.68 -1.34 0.12
CA ARG A 18 -27.42 -2.25 1.26
C ARG A 18 -27.38 -1.50 2.59
N MET A 19 -26.73 -0.33 2.60
CA MET A 19 -26.63 0.55 3.78
C MET A 19 -28.00 1.13 4.13
N TRP A 20 -28.75 1.59 3.13
CA TRP A 20 -30.11 2.06 3.30
C TRP A 20 -31.03 0.95 3.81
N ASN A 21 -30.95 -0.26 3.25
CA ASN A 21 -31.75 -1.40 3.68
C ASN A 21 -31.49 -1.76 5.16
N LEU A 22 -30.22 -1.77 5.60
CA LEU A 22 -29.89 -1.97 7.02
C LEU A 22 -30.54 -0.90 7.91
N ARG A 23 -30.43 0.37 7.53
CA ARG A 23 -30.99 1.49 8.30
C ARG A 23 -32.52 1.48 8.30
N LYS A 24 -33.14 1.24 7.15
CA LYS A 24 -34.59 1.10 6.95
C LYS A 24 -35.15 -0.01 7.83
N GLN A 25 -34.52 -1.19 7.85
CA GLN A 25 -34.95 -2.30 8.69
C GLN A 25 -34.78 -2.00 10.19
N PHE A 26 -33.72 -1.30 10.59
CA PHE A 26 -33.56 -0.86 11.98
C PHE A 26 -34.63 0.14 12.42
N ILE A 27 -34.97 1.09 11.55
CA ILE A 27 -36.03 2.10 11.79
C ILE A 27 -37.38 1.39 11.91
N LEU A 28 -37.74 0.53 10.95
CA LEU A 28 -39.01 -0.21 10.96
C LEU A 28 -39.16 -1.11 12.20
N ARG A 29 -38.06 -1.70 12.68
CA ARG A 29 -38.10 -2.60 13.84
C ARG A 29 -38.29 -1.89 15.18
N ASN A 30 -37.86 -0.63 15.28
CA ASN A 30 -37.82 0.11 16.53
C ASN A 30 -38.70 1.38 16.53
N CYS A 31 -39.45 1.64 15.45
CA CYS A 31 -40.29 2.83 15.30
C CYS A 31 -41.38 2.97 16.37
N SER A 32 -41.90 1.87 16.88
CA SER A 32 -42.93 1.87 17.94
C SER A 32 -42.36 2.02 19.36
N LYS A 33 -41.04 1.91 19.54
CA LYS A 33 -40.40 1.82 20.87
C LYS A 33 -39.77 3.12 21.34
N MET A 34 -39.62 4.12 20.45
CA MET A 34 -38.87 5.33 20.75
C MET A 34 -39.26 6.50 19.85
N ILE A 35 -39.01 7.71 20.35
CA ILE A 35 -39.24 8.94 19.62
C ILE A 35 -38.42 9.01 18.33
N LYS A 36 -39.00 9.61 17.29
CA LYS A 36 -38.46 9.70 15.92
C LYS A 36 -37.01 10.21 15.86
N SER A 37 -36.70 11.28 16.60
CA SER A 37 -35.36 11.89 16.61
C SER A 37 -34.29 10.95 17.16
N ARG A 38 -34.58 10.26 18.27
CA ARG A 38 -33.68 9.28 18.88
C ARG A 38 -33.51 8.05 17.99
N LEU A 39 -34.59 7.58 17.37
CA LEU A 39 -34.55 6.46 16.44
C LEU A 39 -33.65 6.73 15.24
N ILE A 40 -33.80 7.90 14.60
CA ILE A 40 -32.97 8.30 13.45
C ILE A 40 -31.51 8.39 13.89
N CYS A 41 -31.23 8.97 15.06
CA CYS A 41 -29.88 9.05 15.62
C CYS A 41 -29.25 7.65 15.79
N LEU A 42 -29.93 6.74 16.48
CA LEU A 42 -29.45 5.37 16.73
C LEU A 42 -29.33 4.56 15.43
N SER A 43 -30.20 4.80 14.45
CA SER A 43 -30.11 4.17 13.13
C SER A 43 -28.83 4.58 12.38
N ASN A 44 -28.40 5.83 12.53
CA ASN A 44 -27.14 6.31 11.97
C ASN A 44 -25.95 5.71 12.74
N VAL A 45 -26.03 5.62 14.07
CA VAL A 45 -24.98 5.00 14.90
C VAL A 45 -24.80 3.52 14.53
N LEU A 46 -25.88 2.77 14.30
CA LEU A 46 -25.79 1.38 13.84
C LEU A 46 -25.01 1.28 12.53
N VAL A 47 -25.37 2.10 11.54
CA VAL A 47 -24.70 2.09 10.24
C VAL A 47 -23.23 2.49 10.39
N ASN A 48 -22.92 3.48 11.23
CA ASN A 48 -21.54 3.88 11.48
C ASN A 48 -20.73 2.74 12.14
N ILE A 49 -21.32 1.97 13.05
CA ILE A 49 -20.63 0.84 13.69
C ILE A 49 -20.47 -0.33 12.71
N VAL A 50 -21.54 -0.70 11.99
CA VAL A 50 -21.60 -1.94 11.19
C VAL A 50 -20.95 -1.78 9.81
N VAL A 51 -21.15 -0.62 9.18
CA VAL A 51 -20.66 -0.32 7.82
C VAL A 51 -19.34 0.43 7.87
N LEU A 52 -19.20 1.42 8.77
CA LEU A 52 -18.01 2.27 8.84
C LEU A 52 -16.98 1.83 9.90
N GLY A 53 -17.30 0.86 10.75
CA GLY A 53 -16.41 0.38 11.81
C GLY A 53 -16.11 1.42 12.90
N ALA A 54 -16.95 2.45 13.04
CA ALA A 54 -16.73 3.52 14.00
C ALA A 54 -16.89 3.04 15.46
N GLY A 55 -15.93 3.41 16.31
CA GLY A 55 -15.98 3.17 17.75
C GLY A 55 -16.84 4.19 18.48
N TYR A 56 -17.74 3.72 19.33
CA TYR A 56 -18.56 4.53 20.22
C TYR A 56 -18.39 4.03 21.66
N ASP A 57 -19.00 4.74 22.61
CA ASP A 57 -19.04 4.29 24.00
C ASP A 57 -19.59 2.86 24.11
N SER A 58 -18.98 2.06 24.97
CA SER A 58 -19.27 0.63 25.11
C SER A 58 -20.74 0.36 25.47
N GLN A 59 -21.37 1.20 26.29
CA GLN A 59 -22.77 1.04 26.66
C GLN A 59 -23.69 1.34 25.48
N LEU A 60 -23.39 2.41 24.73
CA LEU A 60 -24.14 2.79 23.53
C LEU A 60 -24.03 1.73 22.42
N THR A 61 -22.81 1.21 22.18
CA THR A 61 -22.59 0.14 21.20
C THR A 61 -23.38 -1.11 21.56
N GLN A 62 -23.39 -1.52 22.84
CA GLN A 62 -24.18 -2.66 23.30
C GLN A 62 -25.68 -2.43 23.15
N GLU A 63 -26.19 -1.24 23.49
CA GLU A 63 -27.59 -0.85 23.32
C GLU A 63 -28.01 -0.98 21.85
N VAL A 64 -27.25 -0.36 20.94
CA VAL A 64 -27.51 -0.34 19.50
C VAL A 64 -27.43 -1.74 18.89
N MET A 65 -26.42 -2.54 19.26
CA MET A 65 -26.29 -3.93 18.77
C MET A 65 -27.44 -4.82 19.27
N LYS A 66 -27.86 -4.67 20.52
CA LYS A 66 -29.01 -5.39 21.08
C LYS A 66 -30.32 -5.03 20.35
N MET A 67 -30.50 -3.77 19.98
CA MET A 67 -31.65 -3.31 19.19
C MET A 67 -31.60 -3.77 17.72
N ALA A 68 -30.40 -3.95 17.17
CA ALA A 68 -30.22 -4.42 15.80
C ALA A 68 -30.44 -5.94 15.67
N GLY A 69 -30.12 -6.72 16.70
CA GLY A 69 -30.31 -8.17 16.72
C GLY A 69 -29.64 -8.85 15.52
N ASN A 70 -30.40 -9.61 14.74
CA ASN A 70 -29.90 -10.35 13.58
C ASN A 70 -29.66 -9.52 12.31
N LEU A 71 -29.99 -8.22 12.31
CA LEU A 71 -29.82 -7.35 11.14
C LEU A 71 -28.34 -7.22 10.72
N VAL A 72 -27.44 -7.22 11.69
CA VAL A 72 -25.98 -7.11 11.45
C VAL A 72 -25.44 -8.33 10.71
N GLU A 73 -25.90 -9.53 11.07
CA GLU A 73 -25.51 -10.78 10.42
C GLU A 73 -26.12 -10.91 9.02
N GLN A 74 -27.37 -10.48 8.83
CA GLN A 74 -28.00 -10.44 7.52
C GLN A 74 -27.28 -9.49 6.55
N TYR A 75 -26.70 -8.40 7.07
CA TYR A 75 -25.86 -7.52 6.29
C TYR A 75 -24.48 -8.14 5.96
N ARG A 76 -23.83 -8.80 6.92
CA ARG A 76 -22.46 -9.34 6.76
C ARG A 76 -22.37 -10.63 5.93
N LYS A 77 -23.32 -11.55 6.05
CA LYS A 77 -23.31 -12.85 5.36
C LYS A 77 -23.15 -12.76 3.82
N PRO A 78 -23.95 -11.98 3.09
CA PRO A 78 -23.77 -11.87 1.63
C PRO A 78 -22.43 -11.22 1.25
N ILE A 79 -21.93 -10.30 2.07
CA ILE A 79 -20.63 -9.65 1.85
C ILE A 79 -19.48 -10.65 2.04
N GLN A 80 -19.57 -11.54 3.03
CA GLN A 80 -18.59 -12.61 3.25
C GLN A 80 -18.61 -13.65 2.11
N GLN A 81 -19.80 -14.04 1.63
CA GLN A 81 -19.93 -14.97 0.50
C GLN A 81 -19.37 -14.40 -0.81
N GLU A 82 -19.60 -13.11 -1.07
CA GLU A 82 -18.98 -12.39 -2.18
C GLU A 82 -17.46 -12.34 -2.04
N ALA A 83 -16.93 -12.10 -0.84
CA ALA A 83 -15.49 -12.12 -0.59
C ALA A 83 -14.87 -13.50 -0.83
N GLU A 84 -15.50 -14.58 -0.37
CA GLU A 84 -15.02 -15.95 -0.56
C GLU A 84 -15.04 -16.41 -2.02
N THR A 85 -16.02 -15.95 -2.80
CA THR A 85 -16.09 -16.26 -4.24
C THR A 85 -15.02 -15.53 -5.05
N ILE A 86 -14.65 -14.32 -4.63
CA ILE A 86 -13.55 -13.54 -5.23
C ILE A 86 -12.18 -14.19 -4.96
N LEU A 87 -12.00 -14.81 -3.79
CA LEU A 87 -10.71 -15.37 -3.37
C LEU A 87 -10.40 -16.76 -3.96
N LYS A 88 -11.29 -17.38 -4.74
CA LYS A 88 -11.02 -18.69 -5.37
C LYS A 88 -10.11 -18.54 -6.62
N PRO A 89 -8.92 -19.16 -6.65
CA PRO A 89 -8.02 -19.07 -7.80
C PRO A 89 -8.56 -19.86 -9.01
N LYS A 90 -8.59 -19.24 -10.20
CA LYS A 90 -8.91 -19.90 -11.47
C LYS A 90 -7.65 -20.50 -12.12
N LYS A 91 -7.74 -21.76 -12.56
CA LYS A 91 -6.75 -22.44 -13.41
C LYS A 91 -6.67 -21.76 -14.79
N HIS A 92 -5.45 -21.55 -15.28
CA HIS A 92 -5.16 -21.00 -16.60
C HIS A 92 -5.77 -21.87 -17.73
N GLN A 93 -6.47 -21.22 -18.66
CA GLN A 93 -6.66 -21.69 -20.02
C GLN A 93 -6.22 -20.57 -20.96
N ASP A 94 -5.37 -20.94 -21.91
CA ASP A 94 -4.87 -20.14 -23.03
C ASP A 94 -5.99 -19.47 -23.80
N ASP A 95 -5.74 -18.25 -24.31
CA ASP A 95 -6.21 -17.90 -25.64
C ASP A 95 -5.36 -16.79 -26.28
N SER A 96 -4.82 -17.17 -27.42
CA SER A 96 -3.95 -16.42 -28.32
C SER A 96 -4.77 -15.78 -29.45
N VAL A 97 -4.92 -14.44 -29.51
CA VAL A 97 -5.35 -13.73 -30.73
C VAL A 97 -4.73 -12.31 -30.84
N SER A 98 -3.75 -12.22 -31.75
CA SER A 98 -3.34 -11.13 -32.68
C SER A 98 -3.26 -9.64 -32.30
N GLY A 99 -2.05 -9.06 -32.47
CA GLY A 99 -1.82 -7.76 -33.14
C GLY A 99 -1.24 -6.60 -32.28
N PRO A 100 -0.12 -5.95 -32.65
CA PRO A 100 0.39 -4.76 -31.95
C PRO A 100 -0.39 -3.49 -32.36
N PRO A 101 -0.75 -2.57 -31.44
CA PRO A 101 -1.53 -1.39 -31.80
C PRO A 101 -0.68 -0.32 -32.51
N THR A 102 -1.21 0.15 -33.63
CA THR A 102 -0.65 1.16 -34.54
C THR A 102 -0.63 2.57 -33.93
N LYS A 103 0.45 3.31 -34.20
CA LYS A 103 0.64 4.73 -33.83
C LYS A 103 -0.45 5.62 -34.46
N ARG A 104 -1.12 6.45 -33.65
CA ARG A 104 -2.01 7.53 -34.14
C ARG A 104 -1.26 8.86 -34.19
N SER A 105 -1.40 9.53 -35.34
CA SER A 105 -0.82 10.84 -35.69
C SER A 105 -1.57 12.00 -35.01
N ARG A 106 -0.90 13.15 -34.94
CA ARG A 106 -1.21 14.31 -34.09
C ARG A 106 -1.60 15.52 -34.94
N THR A 107 -2.87 15.64 -35.29
CA THR A 107 -3.53 16.90 -35.73
C THR A 107 -5.03 16.67 -35.78
N ASP A 108 -5.76 17.32 -34.86
CA ASP A 108 -7.04 18.01 -35.09
C ASP A 108 -7.54 18.51 -33.72
N TYR A 109 -7.36 19.81 -33.48
CA TYR A 109 -8.00 20.54 -32.41
C TYR A 109 -9.41 20.90 -32.89
N ASP A 110 -10.33 19.93 -32.81
CA ASP A 110 -11.76 20.19 -32.92
C ASP A 110 -12.43 19.77 -31.62
N GLU A 111 -13.10 20.75 -31.02
CA GLU A 111 -14.15 20.69 -30.00
C GLU A 111 -14.38 19.31 -29.37
N TYR A 112 -13.72 19.05 -28.25
CA TYR A 112 -13.94 17.85 -27.43
C TYR A 112 -15.37 17.86 -26.86
N LYS A 113 -16.30 17.25 -27.60
CA LYS A 113 -17.52 16.67 -27.02
C LYS A 113 -17.16 15.25 -26.58
N PRO A 114 -17.21 14.92 -25.27
CA PRO A 114 -16.89 13.58 -24.82
C PRO A 114 -17.85 12.59 -25.49
N ASP A 115 -17.28 11.65 -26.25
CA ASP A 115 -17.97 10.52 -26.83
C ASP A 115 -18.38 9.56 -25.70
N TYR A 116 -19.66 9.62 -25.33
CA TYR A 116 -20.25 8.81 -24.25
C TYR A 116 -20.41 7.31 -24.61
N SER A 117 -19.90 6.85 -25.76
CA SER A 117 -20.15 5.50 -26.26
C SER A 117 -19.07 4.45 -25.91
N LYS A 118 -18.02 4.81 -25.17
CA LYS A 118 -17.10 3.84 -24.52
C LYS A 118 -17.37 3.79 -23.02
N LEU A 119 -18.42 3.08 -22.63
CA LEU A 119 -18.82 2.85 -21.23
C LEU A 119 -17.75 2.08 -20.44
N GLN A 120 -16.75 2.80 -19.91
CA GLN A 120 -16.11 2.42 -18.65
C GLN A 120 -17.21 2.31 -17.60
N GLU A 121 -17.26 1.20 -16.86
CA GLU A 121 -18.27 0.98 -15.81
C GLU A 121 -18.38 2.22 -14.90
N PRO A 122 -19.58 2.70 -14.55
CA PRO A 122 -19.78 3.88 -13.68
C PRO A 122 -18.93 3.85 -12.38
N ALA A 123 -18.61 2.66 -11.89
CA ALA A 123 -17.74 2.43 -10.75
C ALA A 123 -16.28 2.87 -10.96
N ILE A 124 -15.72 2.71 -12.17
CA ILE A 124 -14.34 3.11 -12.48
C ILE A 124 -14.22 4.64 -12.40
N TYR A 125 -15.17 5.36 -13.00
CA TYR A 125 -15.19 6.82 -13.01
C TYR A 125 -15.32 7.40 -11.59
N ALA A 126 -16.21 6.82 -10.77
CA ALA A 126 -16.39 7.23 -9.38
C ALA A 126 -15.08 7.07 -8.57
N LYS A 127 -14.39 5.93 -8.73
CA LYS A 127 -13.11 5.66 -8.06
C LYS A 127 -12.01 6.60 -8.53
N GLN A 128 -11.94 6.85 -9.84
CA GLN A 128 -10.96 7.77 -10.41
C GLN A 128 -11.20 9.20 -9.90
N SER A 129 -12.45 9.66 -9.84
CA SER A 129 -12.83 10.96 -9.27
C SER A 129 -12.45 11.09 -7.78
N MET A 130 -12.69 10.04 -7.00
CA MET A 130 -12.27 9.97 -5.59
C MET A 130 -10.74 10.12 -5.45
N LEU A 131 -9.96 9.39 -6.24
CA LEU A 131 -8.49 9.47 -6.18
C LEU A 131 -7.97 10.85 -6.60
N TYR A 132 -8.60 11.50 -7.59
CA TYR A 132 -8.28 12.89 -7.94
C TYR A 132 -8.61 13.88 -6.81
N SER A 133 -9.71 13.64 -6.09
CA SER A 133 -10.06 14.43 -4.90
C SER A 133 -9.04 14.25 -3.77
N LEU A 134 -8.58 13.01 -3.55
CA LEU A 134 -7.49 12.72 -2.59
C LEU A 134 -6.19 13.42 -2.97
N ARG A 135 -5.81 13.37 -4.26
CA ARG A 135 -4.63 14.09 -4.76
C ARG A 135 -4.71 15.59 -4.46
N ALA A 136 -5.85 16.21 -4.73
CA ALA A 136 -6.05 17.63 -4.46
C ALA A 136 -5.87 17.95 -2.96
N GLN A 137 -6.45 17.14 -2.08
CA GLN A 137 -6.30 17.31 -0.63
C GLN A 137 -4.86 17.07 -0.14
N LEU A 138 -4.15 16.09 -0.70
CA LEU A 138 -2.75 15.82 -0.39
C LEU A 138 -1.82 16.99 -0.77
N SER A 139 -2.15 17.70 -1.84
CA SER A 139 -1.43 18.90 -2.30
C SER A 139 -1.60 20.10 -1.36
N ILE A 140 -2.80 20.25 -0.76
CA ILE A 140 -3.12 21.37 0.13
C ILE A 140 -2.52 21.16 1.54
N LEU A 141 -2.50 19.91 2.02
CA LEU A 141 -1.98 19.57 3.34
C LEU A 141 -0.43 19.56 3.33
N THR A 142 0.16 20.71 3.64
CA THR A 142 1.62 20.90 3.80
C THR A 142 2.13 20.48 5.19
N SER A 143 1.27 19.95 6.07
CA SER A 143 1.64 19.64 7.46
C SER A 143 2.71 18.55 7.58
N ASN A 144 3.78 18.84 8.36
CA ASN A 144 4.89 17.95 8.73
C ASN A 144 4.50 16.82 9.73
N GLY A 145 3.29 16.28 9.60
CA GLY A 145 2.79 15.20 10.46
C GLY A 145 3.22 13.80 10.02
N ASN A 146 2.95 12.80 10.86
CA ASN A 146 3.15 11.39 10.50
C ASN A 146 2.38 11.06 9.19
N PRO A 147 3.00 10.38 8.20
CA PRO A 147 2.35 10.03 6.94
C PRO A 147 0.98 9.37 7.12
N MET A 148 0.80 8.50 8.12
CA MET A 148 -0.47 7.87 8.42
C MET A 148 -1.52 8.86 8.94
N GLN A 149 -1.14 9.80 9.79
CA GLN A 149 -2.06 10.83 10.30
C GLN A 149 -2.49 11.78 9.19
N LYS A 150 -1.55 12.17 8.32
CA LYS A 150 -1.84 12.95 7.12
C LYS A 150 -2.82 12.20 6.22
N PHE A 151 -2.53 10.94 5.92
CA PHE A 151 -3.38 10.12 5.04
C PHE A 151 -4.78 9.89 5.64
N ASN A 152 -4.87 9.65 6.96
CA ASN A 152 -6.14 9.58 7.70
C ASN A 152 -6.96 10.87 7.55
N SER A 153 -6.34 12.03 7.76
CA SER A 153 -7.02 13.33 7.64
C SER A 153 -7.55 13.54 6.23
N VAL A 154 -6.75 13.27 5.20
CA VAL A 154 -7.13 13.43 3.79
C VAL A 154 -8.28 12.48 3.43
N CYS A 155 -8.18 11.21 3.81
CA CYS A 155 -9.22 10.22 3.56
C CYS A 155 -10.54 10.59 4.25
N ASN A 156 -10.48 11.11 5.49
CA ASN A 156 -11.66 11.60 6.20
C ASN A 156 -12.34 12.80 5.53
N THR A 157 -11.57 13.67 4.86
CA THR A 157 -12.10 14.80 4.08
C THR A 157 -12.79 14.30 2.82
N VAL A 158 -12.16 13.37 2.08
CA VAL A 158 -12.69 12.82 0.82
C VAL A 158 -13.76 11.72 1.04
N LYS A 159 -13.95 11.28 2.29
CA LYS A 159 -14.92 10.24 2.69
C LYS A 159 -14.62 8.86 2.09
N CYS A 160 -13.34 8.53 1.96
CA CYS A 160 -12.89 7.19 1.61
C CYS A 160 -12.18 6.54 2.80
N VAL A 161 -12.08 5.20 2.78
CA VAL A 161 -11.34 4.43 3.78
C VAL A 161 -10.02 3.98 3.17
N TRP A 162 -8.95 3.94 3.94
CA TRP A 162 -7.74 3.25 3.51
C TRP A 162 -7.42 2.12 4.48
N ARG A 163 -6.82 1.07 3.93
CA ARG A 163 -6.44 -0.13 4.67
C ARG A 163 -5.16 -0.69 4.10
N VAL A 164 -4.42 -1.41 4.93
CA VAL A 164 -3.21 -2.10 4.53
C VAL A 164 -3.43 -3.58 4.73
N HIS A 165 -3.10 -4.36 3.70
CA HIS A 165 -3.00 -5.80 3.77
C HIS A 165 -1.52 -6.18 3.85
N LEU A 166 -1.16 -6.88 4.92
CA LEU A 166 0.19 -7.39 5.14
C LEU A 166 0.21 -8.88 4.80
N THR A 167 1.17 -9.28 3.98
CA THR A 167 1.58 -10.67 3.76
C THR A 167 2.97 -10.87 4.36
N ASP A 168 3.56 -12.07 4.27
CA ASP A 168 4.88 -12.33 4.86
C ASP A 168 6.00 -11.41 4.35
N THR A 169 5.85 -10.86 3.13
CA THR A 169 6.89 -10.04 2.48
C THR A 169 6.38 -8.73 1.88
N MET A 170 5.06 -8.55 1.78
CA MET A 170 4.45 -7.40 1.10
C MET A 170 3.45 -6.66 1.98
N CYS A 171 3.41 -5.36 1.77
CA CYS A 171 2.47 -4.43 2.35
C CYS A 171 1.73 -3.74 1.21
N THR A 172 0.45 -4.06 1.06
CA THR A 172 -0.42 -3.50 0.01
C THR A 172 -1.38 -2.48 0.63
N LEU A 173 -1.27 -1.23 0.20
CA LEU A 173 -2.19 -0.16 0.59
C LEU A 173 -3.34 -0.06 -0.42
N MET A 174 -4.54 -0.12 0.13
CA MET A 174 -5.79 0.04 -0.62
C MET A 174 -6.52 1.28 -0.12
N VAL A 175 -7.13 2.00 -1.06
CA VAL A 175 -8.12 3.05 -0.77
C VAL A 175 -9.46 2.53 -1.28
N ASP A 176 -10.40 2.34 -0.35
CA ASP A 176 -11.62 1.55 -0.47
C ASP A 176 -11.30 0.12 -0.99
N ASP A 177 -11.54 -0.12 -2.27
CA ASP A 177 -11.29 -1.36 -3.00
C ASP A 177 -10.27 -1.19 -4.13
N VAL A 178 -9.63 -0.01 -4.25
CA VAL A 178 -8.57 0.24 -5.22
C VAL A 178 -7.20 0.00 -4.59
N VAL A 179 -6.41 -0.89 -5.19
CA VAL A 179 -4.99 -1.06 -4.85
C VAL A 179 -4.22 0.15 -5.35
N VAL A 180 -3.67 0.93 -4.41
CA VAL A 180 -2.93 2.15 -4.71
C VAL A 180 -1.43 1.90 -4.72
N ALA A 181 -0.92 1.08 -3.80
CA ALA A 181 0.51 0.77 -3.73
C ALA A 181 0.73 -0.64 -3.21
N THR A 182 1.71 -1.36 -3.76
CA THR A 182 2.24 -2.59 -3.15
C THR A 182 3.73 -2.40 -2.96
N GLN A 183 4.22 -2.69 -1.77
CA GLN A 183 5.64 -2.57 -1.42
C GLN A 183 6.13 -3.75 -0.62
N LEU A 184 7.41 -4.08 -0.78
CA LEU A 184 8.07 -5.02 0.11
C LEU A 184 8.33 -4.36 1.47
N TYR A 185 8.32 -5.16 2.53
CA TYR A 185 8.72 -4.73 3.86
C TYR A 185 9.52 -5.82 4.58
N TRP A 186 10.42 -5.39 5.47
CA TRP A 186 11.33 -6.28 6.23
C TRP A 186 11.48 -5.85 7.70
N SER A 187 10.61 -4.95 8.13
CA SER A 187 10.66 -4.25 9.41
C SER A 187 9.31 -4.42 10.14
N ASP A 188 9.12 -3.65 11.21
CA ASP A 188 7.87 -3.60 11.97
C ASP A 188 6.66 -3.27 11.09
N GLU A 189 5.52 -3.90 11.37
CA GLU A 189 4.25 -3.67 10.68
C GLU A 189 3.84 -2.19 10.72
N PHE A 190 4.15 -1.51 11.82
CA PHE A 190 3.88 -0.08 11.94
C PHE A 190 4.68 0.74 10.93
N GLN A 191 5.97 0.43 10.77
CA GLN A 191 6.82 1.07 9.77
C GLN A 191 6.36 0.76 8.35
N ALA A 192 5.98 -0.50 8.08
CA ALA A 192 5.44 -0.90 6.79
C ALA A 192 4.21 -0.06 6.40
N LYS A 193 3.30 0.20 7.34
CA LYS A 193 2.13 1.07 7.12
C LYS A 193 2.54 2.53 6.83
N MET A 194 3.50 3.08 7.58
CA MET A 194 3.99 4.45 7.35
C MET A 194 4.62 4.61 5.96
N ASP A 195 5.47 3.66 5.58
CA ASP A 195 6.13 3.66 4.27
C ASP A 195 5.09 3.53 3.14
N ALA A 196 4.05 2.71 3.35
CA ALA A 196 3.00 2.51 2.37
C ALA A 196 2.18 3.78 2.16
N CYS A 197 1.85 4.50 3.25
CA CYS A 197 1.20 5.81 3.16
C CYS A 197 2.07 6.85 2.44
N SER A 198 3.37 6.88 2.74
CA SER A 198 4.30 7.80 2.07
C SER A 198 4.41 7.49 0.56
N THR A 199 4.57 6.23 0.20
CA THR A 199 4.66 5.80 -1.19
C THR A 199 3.34 6.05 -1.92
N ALA A 200 2.19 5.75 -1.31
CA ALA A 200 0.88 6.06 -1.87
C ALA A 200 0.67 7.56 -2.11
N ALA A 201 1.13 8.42 -1.19
CA ALA A 201 1.04 9.87 -1.38
C ALA A 201 1.86 10.35 -2.59
N ASP A 202 3.08 9.83 -2.78
CA ASP A 202 3.91 10.15 -3.95
C ASP A 202 3.28 9.66 -5.26
N ILE A 203 2.70 8.45 -5.26
CA ILE A 203 1.99 7.86 -6.39
C ILE A 203 0.79 8.72 -6.78
N LEU A 204 -0.04 9.08 -5.79
CA LEU A 204 -1.22 9.91 -6.00
C LEU A 204 -0.89 11.32 -6.46
N SER A 205 0.31 11.82 -6.16
CA SER A 205 0.77 13.14 -6.59
C SER A 205 1.20 13.20 -8.06
N ARG A 206 1.23 12.07 -8.78
CA ARG A 206 1.59 12.02 -10.21
C ARG A 206 0.50 12.61 -11.11
N GLU A 207 0.91 12.96 -12.33
CA GLU A 207 0.06 13.69 -13.29
C GLU A 207 -1.14 12.86 -13.76
N VAL A 208 -0.87 11.62 -14.18
CA VAL A 208 -1.88 10.71 -14.74
C VAL A 208 -2.27 9.69 -13.69
N LEU A 209 -3.56 9.58 -13.39
CA LEU A 209 -4.12 8.56 -12.51
C LEU A 209 -5.23 7.85 -13.28
N GLU A 210 -5.09 6.55 -13.52
CA GLU A 210 -6.05 5.73 -14.24
C GLU A 210 -6.43 4.51 -13.41
N VAL A 211 -7.72 4.35 -13.13
CA VAL A 211 -8.22 3.16 -12.42
C VAL A 211 -8.56 2.08 -13.44
N ARG A 212 -8.04 0.88 -13.23
CA ARG A 212 -8.32 -0.28 -14.08
C ARG A 212 -8.96 -1.39 -13.28
N ARG A 213 -9.90 -2.10 -13.90
CA ARG A 213 -10.47 -3.33 -13.33
C ARG A 213 -9.59 -4.50 -13.73
N ILE A 214 -8.98 -5.17 -12.76
CA ILE A 214 -8.10 -6.33 -12.95
C ILE A 214 -8.53 -7.44 -11.99
N GLY A 215 -8.74 -8.65 -12.50
CA GLY A 215 -8.96 -9.84 -11.66
C GLY A 215 -10.14 -9.76 -10.68
N GLY A 216 -11.17 -8.94 -10.96
CA GLY A 216 -12.31 -8.73 -10.07
C GLY A 216 -12.15 -7.61 -9.03
N GLY A 217 -10.98 -6.97 -8.96
CA GLY A 217 -10.71 -5.77 -8.15
C GLY A 217 -10.34 -4.56 -9.00
N TYR A 218 -9.92 -3.48 -8.34
CA TYR A 218 -9.47 -2.25 -8.98
C TYR A 218 -8.01 -1.95 -8.61
N GLU A 219 -7.23 -1.53 -9.60
CA GLU A 219 -5.84 -1.13 -9.42
C GLU A 219 -5.61 0.28 -9.98
N LEU A 220 -4.77 1.05 -9.30
CA LEU A 220 -4.33 2.37 -9.77
C LEU A 220 -3.10 2.23 -10.66
N TYR A 221 -3.25 2.69 -11.90
CA TYR A 221 -2.15 2.88 -12.84
C TYR A 221 -1.82 4.36 -12.95
N THR A 222 -0.53 4.69 -13.11
CA THR A 222 -0.10 6.09 -13.19
C THR A 222 1.14 6.25 -14.05
N ALA A 223 1.28 7.44 -14.62
CA ALA A 223 2.43 7.87 -15.39
C ALA A 223 2.90 9.24 -14.87
N ARG A 224 4.21 9.52 -14.97
CA ARG A 224 4.75 10.85 -14.61
C ARG A 224 4.45 11.91 -15.67
N GLY A 225 3.96 11.51 -16.84
CA GLY A 225 3.49 12.41 -17.89
C GLY A 225 2.54 11.72 -18.87
N PRO A 226 1.81 12.48 -19.70
CA PRO A 226 0.74 11.97 -20.55
C PRO A 226 1.22 11.02 -21.67
N ASN A 227 2.50 11.09 -22.04
CA ASN A 227 3.09 10.27 -23.11
C ASN A 227 3.93 9.10 -22.58
N GLN A 228 3.93 8.86 -21.26
CA GLN A 228 4.67 7.77 -20.64
C GLN A 228 3.76 6.55 -20.42
N LEU A 229 4.38 5.37 -20.41
CA LEU A 229 3.68 4.13 -20.12
C LEU A 229 3.13 4.16 -18.69
N LEU A 230 1.91 3.66 -18.54
CA LEU A 230 1.24 3.54 -17.26
C LEU A 230 1.89 2.41 -16.45
N GLU A 231 2.37 2.77 -15.27
CA GLU A 231 2.99 1.85 -14.32
C GLU A 231 1.93 1.25 -13.40
N SER A 232 2.04 -0.05 -13.12
CA SER A 232 1.18 -0.74 -12.15
C SER A 232 1.68 -0.56 -10.72
N PRO A 233 0.83 -0.81 -9.69
CA PRO A 233 1.23 -0.72 -8.29
C PRO A 233 2.41 -1.61 -7.91
N GLN A 234 2.66 -2.68 -8.67
CA GLN A 234 3.76 -3.63 -8.43
C GLN A 234 5.12 -3.08 -8.88
N VAL A 235 5.15 -2.13 -9.82
CA VAL A 235 6.40 -1.50 -10.30
C VAL A 235 7.12 -0.79 -9.16
N TRP A 236 6.39 -0.31 -8.16
CA TRP A 236 6.94 0.50 -7.06
C TRP A 236 7.26 -0.32 -5.82
N ARG A 237 7.26 -1.65 -5.95
CA ARG A 237 7.43 -2.50 -4.77
C ARG A 237 8.77 -2.33 -4.05
N LEU A 238 9.76 -1.82 -4.76
CA LEU A 238 11.11 -1.53 -4.26
C LEU A 238 11.32 -0.05 -3.92
N THR A 239 10.32 0.83 -4.05
CA THR A 239 10.50 2.27 -3.90
C THR A 239 10.92 2.66 -2.48
N SER A 240 10.24 2.12 -1.46
CA SER A 240 10.55 2.39 -0.06
C SER A 240 11.96 1.89 0.31
N LEU A 241 12.32 0.68 -0.15
CA LEU A 241 13.66 0.13 0.02
C LEU A 241 14.73 0.98 -0.68
N SER A 242 14.47 1.39 -1.92
CA SER A 242 15.40 2.23 -2.69
C SER A 242 15.67 3.56 -1.99
N LYS A 243 14.62 4.21 -1.46
CA LYS A 243 14.74 5.45 -0.68
C LYS A 243 15.57 5.23 0.59
N ALA A 244 15.27 4.18 1.35
CA ALA A 244 16.00 3.86 2.58
C ALA A 244 17.49 3.58 2.31
N LEU A 245 17.81 2.85 1.23
CA LEU A 245 19.19 2.62 0.80
C LEU A 245 19.89 3.90 0.34
N LEU A 246 19.19 4.82 -0.33
CA LEU A 246 19.74 6.12 -0.72
C LEU A 246 20.06 6.96 0.52
N CYS A 247 19.18 6.99 1.52
CA CYS A 247 19.47 7.63 2.81
C CYS A 247 20.68 6.98 3.53
N LEU A 248 20.82 5.66 3.44
CA LEU A 248 21.97 4.94 4.00
C LEU A 248 23.26 5.29 3.25
N LYS A 249 23.23 5.39 1.92
CA LYS A 249 24.34 5.88 1.10
C LYS A 249 24.73 7.29 1.54
N ASP A 250 23.77 8.21 1.61
CA ASP A 250 24.02 9.60 1.98
C ASP A 250 24.58 9.72 3.40
N HIS A 251 24.12 8.87 4.33
CA HIS A 251 24.68 8.78 5.68
C HIS A 251 26.18 8.53 5.62
N PHE A 252 26.64 7.50 4.91
CA PHE A 252 28.06 7.15 4.86
C PHE A 252 28.91 8.11 4.02
N LEU A 253 28.32 8.79 3.03
CA LEU A 253 29.01 9.84 2.27
C LEU A 253 29.32 11.07 3.11
N HIS A 254 28.39 11.47 3.99
CA HIS A 254 28.54 12.67 4.82
C HIS A 254 29.17 12.37 6.19
N HIS A 255 29.21 11.11 6.61
CA HIS A 255 29.90 10.72 7.84
C HIS A 255 31.42 10.70 7.61
N CYS A 256 32.18 11.26 8.55
CA CYS A 256 33.64 11.32 8.46
C CYS A 256 34.23 9.91 8.24
N SER A 257 35.04 9.74 7.20
CA SER A 257 35.51 8.43 6.73
C SER A 257 36.35 7.68 7.77
N SER A 258 37.05 8.38 8.65
CA SER A 258 37.78 7.78 9.78
C SER A 258 36.83 7.12 10.78
N LYS A 259 35.75 7.80 11.18
CA LYS A 259 34.86 7.35 12.26
C LYS A 259 34.21 5.99 12.01
N TRP A 260 33.79 5.71 10.78
CA TRP A 260 33.16 4.42 10.47
C TRP A 260 34.17 3.36 10.00
N ARG A 261 35.34 3.76 9.47
CA ARG A 261 36.40 2.79 9.11
C ARG A 261 37.04 2.15 10.34
N ASP A 262 37.02 2.83 11.48
CA ASP A 262 37.51 2.29 12.76
C ASP A 262 36.62 1.16 13.30
N GLU A 263 35.29 1.31 13.22
CA GLU A 263 34.31 0.30 13.67
C GLU A 263 33.20 0.05 12.63
N PRO A 264 33.52 -0.52 11.44
CA PRO A 264 32.61 -0.55 10.29
C PRO A 264 31.34 -1.36 10.56
N LEU A 265 31.46 -2.51 11.22
CA LEU A 265 30.32 -3.36 11.54
C LEU A 265 29.34 -2.67 12.51
N ARG A 266 29.87 -1.95 13.50
CA ARG A 266 29.05 -1.23 14.48
C ARG A 266 28.36 -0.04 13.83
N SER A 267 29.08 0.73 13.01
CA SER A 267 28.51 1.83 12.24
C SER A 267 27.44 1.36 11.27
N MET A 268 27.64 0.22 10.59
CA MET A 268 26.64 -0.38 9.71
C MET A 268 25.37 -0.75 10.46
N HIS A 269 25.47 -1.45 11.58
CA HIS A 269 24.31 -1.82 12.39
C HIS A 269 23.59 -0.59 12.95
N ALA A 270 24.32 0.43 13.41
CA ALA A 270 23.74 1.67 13.91
C ALA A 270 22.99 2.43 12.82
N ALA A 271 23.60 2.59 11.64
CA ALA A 271 22.98 3.25 10.50
C ALA A 271 21.77 2.45 9.98
N CYS A 272 21.90 1.14 9.80
CA CYS A 272 20.79 0.28 9.40
C CYS A 272 19.62 0.37 10.39
N LYS A 273 19.91 0.37 11.70
CA LYS A 273 18.88 0.56 12.74
C LYS A 273 18.19 1.93 12.65
N GLN A 274 18.94 2.99 12.34
CA GLN A 274 18.40 4.34 12.14
C GLN A 274 17.44 4.38 10.95
N TYR A 275 17.83 3.79 9.82
CA TYR A 275 17.02 3.76 8.59
C TYR A 275 16.10 2.53 8.46
N LYS A 276 15.91 1.77 9.56
CA LYS A 276 15.01 0.62 9.65
C LYS A 276 15.32 -0.50 8.63
N LEU A 277 16.58 -0.64 8.28
CA LEU A 277 17.13 -1.70 7.43
C LEU A 277 17.74 -2.81 8.29
N CYS A 278 17.86 -4.02 7.74
CA CYS A 278 18.45 -5.16 8.42
C CYS A 278 19.72 -5.62 7.70
N TYR A 279 20.89 -5.40 8.31
CA TYR A 279 22.15 -5.96 7.81
C TYR A 279 22.34 -7.39 8.31
N ARG A 280 22.69 -8.31 7.41
CA ARG A 280 22.99 -9.72 7.74
C ARG A 280 24.21 -10.22 7.00
N GLU A 281 24.94 -11.12 7.67
CA GLU A 281 26.05 -11.87 7.11
C GLU A 281 25.66 -13.35 7.02
N HIS A 282 25.67 -13.91 5.81
CA HIS A 282 25.34 -15.31 5.57
C HIS A 282 26.60 -16.08 5.21
N ARG A 283 26.89 -17.17 5.93
CA ARG A 283 27.97 -18.10 5.59
C ARG A 283 27.43 -19.23 4.72
N VAL A 284 28.00 -19.39 3.54
CA VAL A 284 27.63 -20.43 2.58
C VAL A 284 28.85 -21.25 2.24
N LYS A 285 28.73 -22.59 2.28
CA LYS A 285 29.78 -23.50 1.82
C LYS A 285 29.73 -23.59 0.30
N ASP A 286 30.85 -23.32 -0.35
CA ASP A 286 31.00 -23.41 -1.80
C ASP A 286 31.43 -24.82 -2.22
N VAL A 287 31.29 -25.13 -3.51
CA VAL A 287 31.53 -26.48 -4.07
C VAL A 287 33.00 -26.93 -3.90
N ASP A 288 33.94 -25.97 -3.86
CA ASP A 288 35.38 -26.21 -3.81
C ASP A 288 35.98 -26.32 -2.39
N LEU A 289 35.20 -26.72 -1.36
CA LEU A 289 35.62 -26.66 0.06
C LEU A 289 36.06 -25.25 0.52
N SER A 290 35.66 -24.20 -0.19
CA SER A 290 35.82 -22.81 0.25
C SER A 290 34.56 -22.33 0.94
N GLU A 291 34.69 -21.46 1.93
CA GLU A 291 33.54 -20.80 2.55
C GLU A 291 33.38 -19.40 1.95
N LYS A 292 32.16 -18.96 1.68
CA LYS A 292 31.89 -17.58 1.28
C LYS A 292 31.00 -16.91 2.31
N ILE A 293 31.28 -15.64 2.58
CA ILE A 293 30.45 -14.79 3.43
C ILE A 293 29.78 -13.76 2.54
N ILE A 294 28.45 -13.73 2.60
CA ILE A 294 27.61 -12.85 1.81
C ILE A 294 27.01 -11.79 2.73
N ALA A 295 27.19 -10.52 2.39
CA ALA A 295 26.54 -9.40 3.06
C ALA A 295 25.23 -9.03 2.35
N THR A 296 24.14 -9.01 3.12
CA THR A 296 22.82 -8.58 2.66
C THR A 296 22.27 -7.44 3.50
N ILE A 297 21.47 -6.57 2.89
CA ILE A 297 20.69 -5.54 3.58
C ILE A 297 19.22 -5.68 3.19
N SER A 298 18.36 -6.05 4.14
CA SER A 298 16.94 -6.31 3.89
C SER A 298 16.74 -7.24 2.68
N ASP A 299 17.50 -8.33 2.64
CA ASP A 299 17.55 -9.34 1.58
C ASP A 299 18.05 -8.85 0.21
N VAL A 300 18.62 -7.65 0.14
CA VAL A 300 19.38 -7.17 -1.02
C VAL A 300 20.82 -7.62 -0.89
N PHE A 301 21.31 -8.35 -1.89
CA PHE A 301 22.72 -8.70 -2.05
C PHE A 301 23.56 -7.43 -2.26
N ILE A 302 24.59 -7.27 -1.43
CA ILE A 302 25.54 -6.16 -1.52
C ILE A 302 26.88 -6.67 -2.06
N TYR A 303 27.52 -7.56 -1.31
CA TYR A 303 28.89 -7.99 -1.60
C TYR A 303 29.16 -9.38 -1.01
N GLU A 304 30.09 -10.12 -1.62
CA GLU A 304 30.56 -11.41 -1.13
C GLU A 304 32.09 -11.44 -0.98
N VAL A 305 32.57 -12.21 -0.01
CA VAL A 305 33.99 -12.47 0.19
C VAL A 305 34.21 -13.98 0.29
N LYS A 306 35.12 -14.50 -0.52
CA LYS A 306 35.61 -15.89 -0.43
C LYS A 306 36.66 -16.00 0.67
N MET A 307 36.49 -16.99 1.54
CA MET A 307 37.34 -17.32 2.67
C MET A 307 38.13 -18.59 2.36
N ARG A 308 39.39 -18.62 2.78
CA ARG A 308 40.21 -19.84 2.80
C ARG A 308 39.93 -20.62 4.08
N THR A 309 39.96 -21.94 4.00
CA THR A 309 39.37 -22.86 4.99
C THR A 309 40.19 -23.05 6.27
N ASP A 310 41.39 -22.48 6.37
CA ASP A 310 42.25 -22.59 7.56
C ASP A 310 41.93 -21.51 8.58
N ARG A 311 41.65 -21.95 9.82
CA ARG A 311 40.82 -21.25 10.81
C ARG A 311 41.63 -20.46 11.85
N ASN A 312 41.17 -19.24 12.16
CA ASN A 312 41.31 -18.63 13.49
C ASN A 312 40.16 -17.64 13.80
N ARG A 313 39.58 -17.64 15.02
CA ARG A 313 38.45 -16.75 15.39
C ARG A 313 38.77 -15.25 15.31
N HIS A 314 40.05 -14.88 15.44
CA HIS A 314 40.49 -13.48 15.29
C HIS A 314 40.49 -13.03 13.82
N GLU A 315 40.64 -13.96 12.87
CA GLU A 315 40.50 -13.66 11.44
C GLU A 315 39.02 -13.49 11.05
N ASP A 316 38.08 -14.16 11.74
CA ASP A 316 36.63 -13.99 11.52
C ASP A 316 36.16 -12.55 11.77
N ALA A 317 36.60 -11.91 12.88
CA ALA A 317 36.23 -10.53 13.18
C ALA A 317 36.81 -9.54 12.15
N ASN A 318 38.04 -9.81 11.69
CA ASN A 318 38.67 -9.01 10.64
C ASN A 318 37.98 -9.21 9.29
N ALA A 319 37.48 -10.42 9.01
CA ALA A 319 36.74 -10.72 7.79
C ALA A 319 35.36 -10.05 7.75
N SER A 320 34.59 -10.07 8.84
CA SER A 320 33.32 -9.33 8.93
C SER A 320 33.54 -7.82 8.79
N ASN A 321 34.57 -7.25 9.44
CA ASN A 321 34.91 -5.84 9.28
C ASN A 321 35.36 -5.48 7.85
N ARG A 322 36.12 -6.36 7.20
CA ARG A 322 36.55 -6.21 5.80
C ARG A 322 35.37 -6.31 4.84
N LEU A 323 34.49 -7.29 5.04
CA LEU A 323 33.25 -7.47 4.29
C LEU A 323 32.36 -6.24 4.44
N CYS A 324 32.15 -5.78 5.67
CA CYS A 324 31.34 -4.61 5.98
C CYS A 324 31.93 -3.33 5.38
N THR A 325 33.25 -3.13 5.45
CA THR A 325 33.92 -2.00 4.81
C THR A 325 33.68 -2.01 3.30
N LYS A 326 33.83 -3.17 2.66
CA LYS A 326 33.56 -3.33 1.23
C LYS A 326 32.09 -3.12 0.89
N ALA A 327 31.17 -3.61 1.73
CA ALA A 327 29.74 -3.38 1.57
C ALA A 327 29.40 -1.87 1.63
N ILE A 328 29.98 -1.12 2.57
CA ILE A 328 29.82 0.35 2.64
C ILE A 328 30.39 1.02 1.39
N GLU A 329 31.59 0.61 0.94
CA GLU A 329 32.19 1.13 -0.30
C GLU A 329 31.31 0.85 -1.53
N CYS A 330 30.68 -0.33 -1.62
CA CYS A 330 29.70 -0.67 -2.65
C CYS A 330 28.44 0.19 -2.56
N LEU A 331 27.86 0.36 -1.37
CA LEU A 331 26.68 1.22 -1.15
C LEU A 331 26.93 2.66 -1.62
N MET A 332 28.14 3.19 -1.39
CA MET A 332 28.50 4.54 -1.83
C MET A 332 28.55 4.69 -3.36
N ARG A 333 28.75 3.60 -4.12
CA ARG A 333 28.76 3.57 -5.60
C ARG A 333 27.39 3.29 -6.23
N MET A 334 26.36 3.19 -5.41
CA MET A 334 24.99 2.96 -5.88
C MET A 334 24.48 4.21 -6.64
N PRO A 335 23.78 4.06 -7.78
CA PRO A 335 23.27 5.19 -8.55
C PRO A 335 22.15 5.91 -7.80
N LEU A 336 21.95 7.18 -8.13
CA LEU A 336 20.91 8.01 -7.51
C LEU A 336 19.49 7.62 -7.92
N GLN A 337 19.33 6.93 -9.05
CA GLN A 337 18.03 6.50 -9.57
C GLN A 337 18.03 4.99 -9.87
N ASN A 338 16.93 4.33 -9.49
CA ASN A 338 16.69 2.90 -9.71
C ASN A 338 17.88 2.00 -9.30
N PRO A 339 18.30 2.06 -8.02
CA PRO A 339 19.49 1.36 -7.56
C PRO A 339 19.36 -0.15 -7.47
N LEU A 340 18.14 -0.69 -7.50
CA LEU A 340 17.87 -2.11 -7.30
C LEU A 340 17.61 -2.83 -8.62
N ILE A 341 18.14 -4.04 -8.72
CA ILE A 341 17.91 -4.99 -9.80
C ILE A 341 17.27 -6.22 -9.16
N GLU A 342 16.22 -6.72 -9.80
CA GLU A 342 15.60 -7.99 -9.42
C GLU A 342 15.92 -9.04 -10.48
N HIS A 343 16.52 -10.13 -10.03
CA HIS A 343 16.89 -11.25 -10.86
C HIS A 343 15.71 -12.22 -11.02
N ARG A 344 15.77 -13.08 -12.05
CA ARG A 344 14.69 -14.04 -12.36
C ARG A 344 14.40 -15.05 -11.23
N ASN A 345 15.36 -15.26 -10.34
CA ASN A 345 15.24 -16.11 -9.15
C ASN A 345 14.59 -15.38 -7.96
N GLY A 346 14.20 -14.11 -8.11
CA GLY A 346 13.65 -13.28 -7.03
C GLY A 346 14.70 -12.62 -6.14
N GLU A 347 16.00 -12.79 -6.45
CA GLU A 347 17.08 -12.16 -5.71
C GLU A 347 17.19 -10.67 -6.07
N LEU A 348 17.35 -9.83 -5.05
CA LEU A 348 17.55 -8.39 -5.20
C LEU A 348 19.04 -8.06 -5.09
N SER A 349 19.58 -7.29 -6.02
CA SER A 349 20.96 -6.81 -5.96
C SER A 349 21.04 -5.32 -6.28
N ILE A 350 22.14 -4.68 -5.86
CA ILE A 350 22.40 -3.29 -6.20
C ILE A 350 23.03 -3.18 -7.60
N ARG A 351 22.55 -2.22 -8.40
CA ARG A 351 23.24 -1.74 -9.60
C ARG A 351 24.39 -0.84 -9.16
N TYR A 352 25.59 -1.07 -9.69
CA TYR A 352 26.74 -0.21 -9.44
C TYR A 352 27.07 0.61 -10.69
N GLU A 353 27.53 1.85 -10.49
CA GLU A 353 28.08 2.71 -11.56
C GLU A 353 29.50 2.30 -11.98
#